data_AF-A0ABD3VLK3-F1
#
_entry.id   AF-A0ABD3VLK3-F1
#
_cell.length_a   1.000
_cell.length_b   1.000
_cell.length_c   1.000
_cell.angle_alpha   90.00
_cell.angle_beta   90.00
_cell.angle_gamma   90.00
#
_symmetry.space_group_name_H-M   'P 1'
#
loop_
_entity.id
_entity.type
_entity.pdbx_description
1 polymer ?
#
loop_
_entity_poly.entity_id
_entity_poly.type
_entity_poly.pdbx_seq_one_letter_code
_entity_poly.pdbx_strand_id
1 'polypeptide(L)' 'PIEEISEIVHSIKRGLRESKILVHTDAAQTLGKIPVDVFDLGVDYLTIVGHK' A
#
# COMPACT_ATOMS: atom_id res chain seq x y z
N PRO A 1 -9.50 -4.83 -0.90
CA PRO A 1 -8.50 -5.91 -1.15
C PRO A 1 -7.03 -5.47 -0.93
N ILE A 2 -6.67 -4.18 -1.12
CA ILE A 2 -5.28 -3.73 -0.93
C ILE A 2 -4.82 -3.94 0.52
N GLU A 3 -5.64 -3.56 1.50
CA GLU A 3 -5.41 -3.81 2.93
C GLU A 3 -5.08 -5.28 3.21
N GLU A 4 -5.93 -6.22 2.79
CA GLU A 4 -5.72 -7.67 2.96
C GLU A 4 -4.39 -8.15 2.35
N ILE A 5 -4.03 -7.64 1.16
CA ILE A 5 -2.75 -7.97 0.52
C ILE A 5 -1.58 -7.42 1.34
N SER A 6 -1.67 -6.19 1.80
CA SER A 6 -0.66 -5.58 2.67
C SER A 6 -0.47 -6.38 3.95
N GLU A 7 -1.55 -6.83 4.59
CA GLU A 7 -1.51 -7.66 5.78
C GLU A 7 -0.81 -9.01 5.55
N ILE A 8 -1.13 -9.69 4.45
CA ILE A 8 -0.50 -10.96 4.07
C ILE A 8 1.01 -10.76 3.88
N VAL A 9 1.40 -9.73 3.13
CA VAL A 9 2.81 -9.43 2.87
C VAL A 9 3.55 -9.10 4.16
N HIS A 10 2.95 -8.29 5.04
CA HIS A 10 3.51 -7.98 6.35
C HIS A 10 3.65 -9.21 7.25
N SER A 11 2.70 -10.15 7.18
CA SER A 11 2.79 -11.42 7.90
C SER A 11 3.99 -12.25 7.47
N ILE A 12 4.23 -12.35 6.16
CA ILE A 12 5.40 -13.05 5.60
C ILE A 12 6.70 -12.33 6.00
N LYS A 13 6.74 -11.00 5.86
CA LYS A 13 7.90 -10.17 6.20
C LYS A 13 8.36 -10.38 7.64
N ARG A 14 7.43 -10.47 8.60
CA ARG A 14 7.75 -10.73 10.02
C ARG A 14 8.46 -12.07 10.25
N GLY A 15 8.22 -13.07 9.41
CA GLY A 15 8.87 -14.38 9.50
C GLY A 15 10.30 -14.41 8.96
N LEU A 16 10.76 -13.34 8.30
CA LEU A 16 12.04 -13.28 7.62
C LEU A 16 12.99 -12.34 8.37
N ARG A 17 14.11 -12.87 8.89
CA ARG A 17 15.08 -12.11 9.71
C ARG A 17 15.65 -10.86 9.04
N GLU A 18 15.82 -10.90 7.72
CA GLU A 18 16.48 -9.85 6.91
C GLU A 18 15.71 -9.67 5.59
N SER A 19 14.45 -9.21 5.65
CA SER A 19 13.64 -9.00 4.43
C SER A 19 13.14 -7.59 4.26
N LYS A 20 13.46 -7.05 3.08
CA LYS A 20 12.98 -5.75 2.58
C LYS A 20 11.89 -5.98 1.55
N ILE A 21 10.79 -6.60 1.98
CA ILE A 21 9.57 -6.67 1.18
C ILE A 21 8.77 -5.41 1.51
N LEU A 22 8.42 -4.65 0.46
CA LEU A 22 7.70 -3.39 0.55
C LEU A 22 6.46 -3.47 -0.33
N VAL A 23 5.35 -2.93 0.16
CA VAL A 23 4.09 -2.86 -0.57
C VAL A 23 3.93 -1.47 -1.15
N HIS A 24 3.81 -1.40 -2.47
CA HIS A 24 3.55 -0.17 -3.20
C HIS A 24 2.20 -0.26 -3.90
N THR A 25 1.36 0.76 -3.73
CA THR A 25 0.11 0.91 -4.48
C THR A 25 0.12 2.17 -5.32
N ASP A 26 -0.35 2.05 -6.57
CA ASP A 26 -0.61 3.20 -7.42
C ASP A 26 -2.05 3.71 -7.24
N ALA A 27 -2.20 4.88 -6.62
CA ALA A 27 -3.48 5.56 -6.42
C ALA A 27 -3.67 6.77 -7.35
N ALA A 28 -2.83 6.87 -8.40
CA ALA A 28 -2.89 7.87 -9.44
C ALA A 28 -4.28 8.24 -9.95
N GLN A 29 -5.13 7.23 -10.18
CA GLN A 29 -6.46 7.41 -10.79
C GLN A 29 -7.58 7.49 -9.75
N THR A 30 -7.23 7.32 -8.48
CA THR A 30 -8.16 7.12 -7.37
C THR A 30 -8.22 8.37 -6.49
N LEU A 31 -7.07 9.00 -6.26
CA LEU A 31 -6.99 10.26 -5.52
C LEU A 31 -7.87 11.33 -6.17
N GLY A 32 -8.71 12.00 -5.36
CA GLY A 32 -9.64 13.03 -5.82
C GLY A 32 -10.97 12.51 -6.38
N LYS A 33 -11.12 11.20 -6.60
CA LYS A 33 -12.40 10.58 -7.01
C LYS A 33 -13.09 9.85 -5.87
N ILE A 34 -12.31 9.15 -5.05
CA ILE A 34 -12.79 8.49 -3.83
C ILE A 34 -11.85 8.81 -2.65
N PRO A 35 -12.34 8.74 -1.40
CA PRO A 35 -11.47 8.82 -0.23
C PRO A 35 -10.41 7.72 -0.27
N VAL A 36 -9.17 8.09 0.03
CA VAL A 36 -8.04 7.17 0.14
C VAL A 36 -7.35 7.47 1.46
N ASP A 37 -7.29 6.46 2.33
CA ASP A 37 -6.55 6.52 3.59
C ASP A 37 -5.34 5.58 3.52
N VAL A 38 -4.15 6.13 3.73
CA VAL A 38 -2.90 5.35 3.68
C VAL A 38 -2.75 4.38 4.85
N PHE A 39 -3.33 4.70 6.00
CA PHE A 39 -3.29 3.84 7.18
C PHE A 39 -4.19 2.63 6.98
N ASP A 40 -5.39 2.81 6.44
CA ASP A 40 -6.30 1.72 6.12
C ASP A 40 -5.73 0.78 5.04
N LEU A 41 -5.03 1.34 4.04
CA LEU A 41 -4.42 0.51 2.99
C LEU A 41 -3.21 -0.32 3.48
N GLY A 42 -2.56 0.11 4.56
CA GLY A 42 -1.40 -0.58 5.13
C GLY A 42 -0.18 -0.66 4.20
N VAL A 43 -0.05 0.25 3.22
CA VAL A 43 1.03 0.23 2.22
C VAL A 43 2.28 0.97 2.71
N ASP A 44 3.47 0.53 2.30
CA ASP A 44 4.71 1.25 2.59
C ASP A 44 4.87 2.49 1.69
N TYR A 45 4.36 2.41 0.46
CA TYR A 45 4.47 3.50 -0.53
C TYR A 45 3.18 3.67 -1.33
N LEU A 46 2.87 4.93 -1.65
CA LEU A 46 1.72 5.31 -2.47
C LEU A 46 2.15 6.23 -3.62
N THR A 47 1.77 5.92 -4.85
CA THR A 47 1.89 6.86 -5.97
C THR A 47 0.65 7.76 -6.05
N ILE A 48 0.89 9.06 -6.17
CA ILE A 48 -0.13 10.09 -6.40
C ILE A 48 0.26 10.98 -7.59
N VAL A 49 -0.72 11.57 -8.28
CA VAL A 49 -0.47 12.55 -9.35
C VAL A 49 -1.49 13.68 -9.26
N GLY A 50 -1.01 14.93 -9.28
CA GLY A 50 -1.87 16.12 -9.12
C GLY A 50 -2.62 16.57 -10.38
N HIS A 51 -2.11 16.24 -11.58
CA HIS A 51 -2.75 16.56 -12.86
C HIS A 51 -3.41 15.33 -13.50
N LYS A 52 -4.07 14.48 -12.69
CA LYS A 52 -4.74 13.24 -13.14
C LYS A 52 -6.25 13.30 -13.00
#